data_AF-A0A6I5P2W7-F1
#
_entry.id   AF-A0A6I5P2W7-F1
#
_cell.length_a   1.000
_cell.length_b   1.000
_cell.length_c   1.000
_cell.angle_alpha   90.00
_cell.angle_beta   90.00
_cell.angle_gamma   90.00
#
_symmetry.space_group_name_H-M   'P 1'
#
loop_
_entity.id
_entity.type
_entity.pdbx_description
1 polymer ?
#
loop_
_entity_poly.entity_id
_entity_poly.type
_entity_poly.pdbx_seq_one_letter_code
_entity_poly.pdbx_strand_id
1 'polypeptide(L)'
;MKLPNSRRNAIRELDRVVSKVIKTVDAADTVDKQTFERLLDGVIVQVAKNRRMDINQVAIATEQVVDEMPEEYDRLADEMKSWETYIAFLYLKYQKVLGVDTSMFE
;
A
#
# COMPACT_ATOMS: atom_id res chain seq x y z
N MET A 1 9.74 9.79 9.83
CA MET A 1 10.09 9.61 8.40
C MET A 1 9.14 10.48 7.56
N LYS A 2 9.51 10.92 6.36
CA LYS A 2 8.69 11.86 5.59
C LYS A 2 8.46 11.40 4.14
N LEU A 3 7.26 11.65 3.65
CA LEU A 3 6.91 11.59 2.23
C LEU A 3 7.74 12.61 1.41
N PRO A 4 7.74 12.49 0.07
CA PRO A 4 8.31 13.53 -0.79
C PRO A 4 7.76 14.92 -0.44
N ASN A 5 8.64 15.94 -0.43
CA ASN A 5 8.31 17.30 0.03
C ASN A 5 7.24 18.04 -0.81
N SER A 6 6.78 17.47 -1.92
CA SER A 6 5.72 18.07 -2.74
C SER A 6 4.65 17.04 -3.05
N ARG A 7 3.39 17.48 -2.99
CA ARG A 7 2.21 16.65 -3.34
C ARG A 7 2.36 15.99 -4.72
N ARG A 8 2.88 16.72 -5.71
CA ARG A 8 3.14 16.20 -7.05
C ARG A 8 4.13 15.03 -7.05
N ASN A 9 5.17 15.10 -6.24
CA ASN A 9 6.15 14.02 -6.16
C ASN A 9 5.62 12.84 -5.34
N ALA A 10 4.79 13.09 -4.33
CA ALA A 10 4.12 12.04 -3.56
C ALA A 10 3.12 11.25 -4.43
N ILE A 11 2.31 11.93 -5.25
CA ILE A 11 1.42 11.28 -6.23
C ILE A 11 2.23 10.44 -7.22
N ARG A 12 3.31 10.99 -7.79
CA ARG A 12 4.17 10.21 -8.71
C ARG A 12 4.83 9.00 -8.04
N GLU A 13 5.16 9.09 -6.76
CA GLU A 13 5.67 7.94 -6.01
C GLU A 13 4.58 6.88 -5.88
N LEU A 14 3.36 7.27 -5.49
CA LEU A 14 2.20 6.41 -5.40
C LEU A 14 1.90 5.71 -6.73
N ASP A 15 1.82 6.46 -7.84
CA ASP A 15 1.59 5.92 -9.19
C ASP A 15 2.64 4.87 -9.57
N ARG A 16 3.91 5.14 -9.24
CA ARG A 16 5.02 4.22 -9.50
C ARG A 16 4.95 2.96 -8.64
N VAL A 17 4.48 3.07 -7.39
CA VAL A 17 4.27 1.93 -6.50
C VAL A 17 3.15 1.06 -7.06
N VAL A 18 1.99 1.67 -7.35
CA VAL A 18 0.84 1.00 -7.96
C VAL A 18 1.25 0.26 -9.23
N SER A 19 1.92 0.95 -10.15
CA SER A 19 2.38 0.36 -11.43
C SER A 19 3.36 -0.81 -11.27
N LYS A 20 4.09 -0.90 -10.15
CA LYS A 20 5.03 -2.00 -9.89
C LYS A 20 4.34 -3.17 -9.22
N VAL A 21 3.53 -2.89 -8.20
CA VAL A 21 2.87 -3.92 -7.40
C VAL A 21 1.73 -4.56 -8.18
N ILE A 22 1.01 -3.82 -9.01
CA ILE A 22 -0.08 -4.42 -9.81
C ILE A 22 0.43 -5.51 -10.75
N LYS A 23 1.71 -5.48 -11.15
CA LYS A 23 2.34 -6.51 -11.98
C LYS A 23 2.60 -7.82 -11.24
N THR A 24 2.51 -7.83 -9.91
CA THR A 24 2.67 -9.05 -9.09
C THR A 24 1.36 -9.79 -8.89
N VAL A 25 0.25 -9.14 -9.18
CA VAL A 25 -1.08 -9.73 -9.23
C VAL A 25 -1.32 -10.14 -10.67
N ASP A 26 -1.39 -11.45 -10.92
CA ASP A 26 -1.83 -11.96 -12.21
C ASP A 26 -3.25 -11.44 -12.47
N ALA A 27 -3.63 -11.23 -13.74
CA ALA A 27 -4.92 -10.64 -14.12
C ALA A 27 -6.14 -11.56 -13.83
N ALA A 28 -6.06 -12.38 -12.79
CA ALA A 28 -7.12 -13.26 -12.32
C ALA A 28 -8.22 -12.43 -11.65
N ASP A 29 -9.47 -12.66 -12.09
CA ASP A 29 -10.68 -12.04 -11.53
C ASP A 29 -10.97 -12.49 -10.09
N THR A 30 -10.27 -13.52 -9.58
CA THR A 30 -10.45 -14.06 -8.23
C THR A 30 -9.21 -13.85 -7.38
N VAL A 31 -9.39 -13.18 -6.24
CA VAL A 31 -8.35 -13.05 -5.21
C VAL A 31 -8.26 -14.35 -4.43
N ASP A 32 -7.26 -15.17 -4.77
CA ASP A 32 -6.84 -16.24 -3.85
C ASP A 32 -5.88 -15.68 -2.79
N LYS A 33 -5.71 -16.44 -1.71
CA LYS A 33 -4.82 -16.08 -0.60
C LYS A 33 -3.39 -15.82 -1.09
N GLN A 34 -2.92 -16.59 -2.07
CA GLN A 34 -1.57 -16.48 -2.59
C GLN A 34 -1.34 -15.18 -3.35
N THR A 35 -2.33 -14.73 -4.12
CA THR A 35 -2.32 -13.47 -4.85
C THR A 35 -2.29 -12.30 -3.89
N PHE A 36 -3.09 -12.37 -2.81
CA PHE A 36 -3.07 -11.37 -1.76
C PHE A 36 -1.71 -11.29 -1.04
N GLU A 37 -1.12 -12.42 -0.65
CA GLU A 37 0.21 -12.45 -0.03
C GLU A 37 1.29 -11.85 -0.94
N ARG A 38 1.27 -12.16 -2.24
CA ARG A 38 2.21 -11.57 -3.23
C ARG A 38 2.04 -10.06 -3.36
N LEU A 39 0.79 -9.56 -3.34
CA LEU A 39 0.53 -8.13 -3.35
C LEU A 39 1.09 -7.47 -2.10
N LEU A 40 0.82 -8.03 -0.92
CA LEU A 40 1.35 -7.52 0.35
C LEU A 40 2.88 -7.47 0.34
N ASP A 41 3.54 -8.55 -0.08
CA ASP A 41 4.99 -8.60 -0.23
C ASP A 41 5.49 -7.49 -1.17
N GLY A 42 4.81 -7.29 -2.30
CA GLY A 42 5.11 -6.21 -3.23
C GLY A 42 5.04 -4.82 -2.59
N VAL A 43 3.98 -4.56 -1.81
CA VAL A 43 3.81 -3.29 -1.07
C VAL A 43 4.90 -3.13 -0.01
N ILE A 44 5.13 -4.14 0.82
CA ILE A 44 6.15 -4.15 1.89
C ILE A 44 7.52 -3.82 1.30
N VAL A 45 7.90 -4.46 0.19
CA VAL A 45 9.16 -4.20 -0.51
C VAL A 45 9.25 -2.74 -0.97
N GLN A 46 8.18 -2.17 -1.53
CA GLN A 46 8.20 -0.76 -1.95
C GLN A 46 8.29 0.20 -0.76
N VAL A 47 7.60 -0.06 0.34
CA VAL A 47 7.69 0.75 1.57
C VAL A 47 9.11 0.71 2.12
N ALA A 48 9.67 -0.49 2.30
CA ALA A 48 11.03 -0.68 2.81
C ALA A 48 12.05 0.06 1.92
N LYS A 49 11.93 -0.07 0.60
CA LYS A 49 12.81 0.60 -0.37
C LYS A 49 12.68 2.12 -0.33
N ASN A 50 11.46 2.65 -0.35
CA ASN A 50 11.21 4.09 -0.42
C ASN A 50 11.49 4.81 0.91
N ARG A 51 11.45 4.08 2.03
CA ARG A 51 11.75 4.62 3.37
C ARG A 51 13.12 4.22 3.90
N ARG A 52 13.89 3.41 3.14
CA ARG A 52 15.21 2.89 3.51
C ARG A 52 15.17 2.14 4.85
N MET A 53 14.16 1.29 5.02
CA MET A 53 13.95 0.48 6.22
C MET A 53 14.30 -0.98 5.94
N ASP A 54 14.55 -1.74 7.00
CA ASP A 54 14.59 -3.20 6.90
C ASP A 54 13.19 -3.71 6.53
N ILE A 55 13.13 -4.63 5.57
CA ILE A 55 11.90 -5.28 5.14
C ILE A 55 11.18 -5.96 6.31
N ASN A 56 11.93 -6.53 7.27
CA ASN A 56 11.36 -7.19 8.44
C ASN A 56 10.65 -6.20 9.37
N GLN A 57 11.16 -4.98 9.50
CA GLN A 57 10.52 -3.93 10.30
C GLN A 57 9.18 -3.49 9.70
N VAL A 58 9.09 -3.48 8.36
CA VAL A 58 7.85 -3.20 7.65
C VAL A 58 6.89 -4.39 7.79
N ALA A 59 7.38 -5.62 7.68
CA ALA A 59 6.57 -6.83 7.78
C ALA A 59 5.91 -7.00 9.16
N ILE A 60 6.54 -6.55 10.25
CA ILE A 60 5.93 -6.56 11.59
C ILE A 60 4.65 -5.71 11.65
N ALA A 61 4.54 -4.66 10.84
CA ALA A 61 3.35 -3.83 10.77
C ALA A 61 2.17 -4.48 10.02
N THR A 62 2.38 -5.63 9.37
CA THR A 62 1.38 -6.28 8.52
C THR A 62 0.11 -6.64 9.28
N GLU A 63 0.25 -7.17 10.51
CA GLU A 63 -0.90 -7.56 11.34
C GLU A 63 -1.83 -6.37 11.58
N GLN A 64 -1.28 -5.26 12.06
CA GLN A 64 -2.05 -4.03 12.27
C GLN A 64 -2.66 -3.48 10.97
N VAL A 65 -1.92 -3.50 9.86
CA VAL A 65 -2.44 -3.03 8.56
C VAL A 65 -3.63 -3.87 8.10
N VAL A 66 -3.57 -5.19 8.24
CA VAL A 66 -4.62 -6.12 7.81
C VAL A 66 -5.83 -6.04 8.73
N ASP A 67 -5.63 -5.92 10.04
CA ASP A 67 -6.74 -5.86 11.02
C ASP A 67 -7.56 -4.57 10.87
N GLU A 68 -6.92 -3.44 10.57
CA GLU A 68 -7.60 -2.14 10.40
C GLU A 68 -8.19 -1.95 8.99
N MET A 69 -7.86 -2.84 8.04
CA MET A 69 -8.24 -2.68 6.63
C MET A 69 -9.75 -2.81 6.37
N PRO A 70 -10.50 -3.80 6.91
CA PRO A 70 -11.93 -3.92 6.64
C PRO A 70 -12.70 -2.66 7.02
N GLU A 71 -12.35 -2.03 8.14
CA GLU A 71 -13.05 -0.82 8.59
C GLU A 71 -12.84 0.38 7.68
N GLU A 72 -11.68 0.50 7.04
CA GLU A 72 -11.32 1.67 6.23
C GLU A 72 -11.59 1.46 4.74
N TYR A 73 -11.25 0.30 4.18
CA TYR A 73 -11.38 0.00 2.76
C TYR A 73 -12.83 -0.37 2.38
N ASP A 74 -13.58 -1.08 3.23
CA ASP A 74 -14.95 -1.49 2.88
C ASP A 74 -15.93 -0.31 2.87
N ARG A 75 -15.56 0.83 3.47
CA ARG A 75 -16.33 2.08 3.40
C ARG A 75 -16.26 2.76 2.03
N LEU A 76 -15.32 2.37 1.17
CA LEU A 76 -15.25 2.88 -0.20
C LEU A 76 -16.45 2.38 -1.01
N ALA A 77 -16.99 3.24 -1.88
CA ALA A 77 -17.99 2.83 -2.84
C ALA A 77 -17.42 1.72 -3.75
N ASP A 78 -18.24 0.73 -4.11
CA ASP A 78 -17.78 -0.45 -4.88
C ASP A 78 -17.15 -0.06 -6.23
N GLU A 79 -17.62 1.02 -6.85
CA GLU A 79 -17.05 1.60 -8.07
C GLU A 79 -15.62 2.13 -7.93
N MET A 80 -15.17 2.38 -6.70
CA MET A 80 -13.80 2.78 -6.37
C MET A 80 -12.91 1.59 -6.00
N LYS A 81 -13.49 0.40 -5.78
CA LYS A 81 -12.75 -0.81 -5.41
C LYS A 81 -12.09 -1.41 -6.66
N SER A 82 -10.85 -0.97 -6.90
CA SER A 82 -9.95 -1.56 -7.89
C SER A 82 -8.65 -2.01 -7.23
N TRP A 83 -7.87 -2.83 -7.96
CA TRP A 83 -6.54 -3.23 -7.52
C TRP A 83 -5.62 -2.04 -7.27
N GLU A 84 -5.69 -1.02 -8.12
CA GLU A 84 -4.92 0.21 -7.98
C GLU A 84 -5.27 0.93 -6.68
N THR A 85 -6.56 1.10 -6.39
CA THR A 85 -7.03 1.72 -5.14
C THR A 85 -6.60 0.90 -3.94
N TYR A 86 -6.68 -0.42 -4.02
CA TYR A 86 -6.28 -1.31 -2.93
C TYR A 86 -4.78 -1.23 -2.63
N ILE A 87 -3.93 -1.25 -3.67
CA ILE A 87 -2.48 -1.10 -3.54
C ILE A 87 -2.14 0.28 -2.97
N ALA A 88 -2.79 1.34 -3.47
CA ALA A 88 -2.58 2.70 -2.99
C ALA A 88 -2.97 2.83 -1.50
N PHE A 89 -4.11 2.26 -1.13
CA PHE A 89 -4.59 2.20 0.25
C PHE A 89 -3.56 1.50 1.15
N LEU A 90 -3.15 0.28 0.81
CA LEU A 90 -2.18 -0.48 1.61
C LEU A 90 -0.85 0.27 1.74
N TYR A 91 -0.35 0.84 0.65
CA TYR A 91 0.91 1.61 0.68
C TYR A 91 0.86 2.82 1.62
N LEU A 92 -0.27 3.54 1.65
CA LEU A 92 -0.47 4.67 2.56
C LEU A 92 -0.69 4.19 4.00
N LYS A 93 -1.41 3.07 4.18
CA LYS A 93 -1.69 2.49 5.49
C LYS A 93 -0.42 2.03 6.20
N TYR A 94 0.46 1.29 5.51
CA TYR A 94 1.78 0.93 6.04
C TYR A 94 2.57 2.15 6.49
N GLN A 95 2.54 3.22 5.70
CA GLN A 95 3.23 4.45 6.05
C GLN A 95 2.67 5.10 7.32
N LYS A 96 1.35 5.19 7.44
CA LYS A 96 0.68 5.72 8.64
C LYS A 96 1.02 4.90 9.88
N VAL A 97 0.93 3.58 9.80
CA VAL A 97 1.27 2.66 10.91
C VAL A 97 2.74 2.80 11.32
N LEU A 98 3.64 2.97 10.35
CA LEU A 98 5.07 3.22 10.60
C LEU A 98 5.40 4.66 11.04
N GLY A 99 4.40 5.49 11.32
CA GLY A 99 4.58 6.88 11.78
C GLY A 99 5.14 7.84 10.72
N VAL A 100 4.91 7.54 9.44
CA VAL A 100 5.15 8.47 8.33
C VAL A 100 3.95 9.40 8.23
N ASP A 101 4.21 10.71 8.16
CA ASP A 101 3.18 11.72 7.93
C ASP A 101 2.59 11.58 6.51
N THR A 102 1.31 11.21 6.42
CA THR A 102 0.54 11.05 5.18
C THR A 102 -0.49 12.16 4.94
N SER A 103 -0.51 13.21 5.77
CA SER A 103 -1.52 14.29 5.73
C SER A 103 -1.64 15.01 4.38
N MET A 104 -0.62 14.94 3.52
CA MET A 104 -0.68 15.53 2.18
C MET A 104 -1.60 14.81 1.19
N PHE A 105 -2.12 13.63 1.55
CA PHE A 105 -3.09 12.86 0.79
C PHE A 105 -4.52 12.95 1.34
N GLU A 106 -4.70 13.60 2.50
CA GLU A 106 -6.00 13.92 3.11
C GLU A 106 -6.54 15.24 2.55
#